data_AF-A0A3C1A8R9-F1
#
_entry.id   AF-A0A3C1A8R9-F1
#
_cell.length_a   1.000
_cell.length_b   1.000
_cell.length_c   1.000
_cell.angle_alpha   90.00
_cell.angle_beta   90.00
_cell.angle_gamma   90.00
#
_symmetry.space_group_name_H-M   'P 1'
#
loop_
_entity.id
_entity.type
_entity.pdbx_description
1 polymer ?
#
loop_
_entity_poly.entity_id
_entity_poly.type
_entity_poly.pdbx_seq_one_letter_code
_entity_poly.pdbx_strand_id
1 'polypeptide(L)'
;MKNKITMDYITYSEKLNYLLEMIEKEQLLSLKQASEKFDCSERTIRRMINMLREQGYQIKYSRKNMIYFIEKSKRTKFGLSSM
;
A
#
# COMPACT_ATOMS: atom_id res chain seq x y z
N MET A 1 15.93 19.95 15.88
CA MET A 1 16.09 18.68 16.61
C MET A 1 15.26 17.62 15.89
N LYS A 2 15.88 16.54 15.38
CA LYS A 2 15.13 15.44 14.75
C LYS A 2 14.58 14.57 15.87
N ASN A 3 13.26 14.55 16.05
CA ASN A 3 12.61 13.68 17.02
C ASN A 3 12.93 12.24 16.65
N LYS A 4 13.52 11.51 17.60
CA LYS A 4 13.84 10.09 17.45
C LYS A 4 12.52 9.34 17.55
N ILE A 5 11.88 9.08 16.43
CA ILE A 5 10.64 8.30 16.40
C ILE A 5 11.00 6.85 16.73
N THR A 6 10.78 6.44 17.97
CA THR A 6 10.79 5.03 18.35
C THR A 6 9.66 4.35 17.59
N MET A 7 10.02 3.51 16.61
CA MET A 7 9.07 2.67 15.89
C MET A 7 8.68 1.51 16.82
N ASP A 8 7.70 1.74 17.68
CA ASP A 8 7.10 0.65 18.43
C ASP A 8 6.34 -0.27 17.47
N TYR A 9 6.38 -1.57 17.73
CA TYR A 9 5.76 -2.59 16.86
C TYR A 9 4.27 -2.32 16.63
N ILE A 10 3.58 -1.84 17.66
CA ILE A 10 2.17 -1.45 17.61
C ILE A 10 1.97 -0.34 16.56
N THR A 11 2.76 0.74 16.65
CA THR A 11 2.70 1.87 15.72
C THR A 11 3.04 1.47 14.28
N TYR A 12 3.95 0.52 14.09
CA TYR A 12 4.28 0.03 12.75
C TYR A 12 3.08 -0.69 12.10
N SER A 13 2.39 -1.55 12.85
CA SER A 13 1.21 -2.26 12.34
C SER A 13 0.05 -1.31 12.02
N GLU A 14 -0.18 -0.29 12.84
CA GLU A 14 -1.17 0.76 12.59
C GLU A 14 -0.85 1.55 11.31
N LYS A 15 0.42 1.93 11.12
CA LYS A 15 0.87 2.60 9.89
C LYS A 15 0.66 1.73 8.66
N LEU A 16 0.90 0.42 8.76
CA LEU A 16 0.69 -0.53 7.67
C LEU A 16 -0.80 -0.63 7.28
N ASN A 17 -1.68 -0.77 8.27
CA ASN A 17 -3.13 -0.82 8.07
C ASN A 17 -3.66 0.50 7.47
N TYR A 18 -3.19 1.64 7.97
CA TYR A 18 -3.59 2.94 7.44
C TYR A 18 -3.08 3.17 6.01
N LEU A 19 -1.86 2.73 5.70
CA LEU A 19 -1.32 2.76 4.34
C LEU A 19 -2.16 1.90 3.40
N LEU A 20 -2.57 0.71 3.83
CA LEU A 20 -3.46 -0.15 3.05
C LEU A 20 -4.80 0.54 2.78
N GLU A 21 -5.43 1.11 3.80
CA GLU A 21 -6.68 1.87 3.68
C GLU A 21 -6.55 3.02 2.67
N MET A 22 -5.44 3.76 2.70
CA MET A 22 -5.17 4.82 1.71
C MET A 22 -5.08 4.28 0.28
N ILE A 23 -4.52 3.09 0.08
CA ILE A 23 -4.42 2.46 -1.25
C ILE A 23 -5.78 1.92 -1.70
N GLU A 24 -6.57 1.34 -0.80
CA GLU A 24 -7.93 0.87 -1.07
C GLU A 24 -8.86 2.01 -1.48
N LYS A 25 -8.69 3.18 -0.86
CA LYS A 25 -9.41 4.41 -1.20
C LYS A 25 -8.80 5.17 -2.40
N GLU A 26 -7.75 4.64 -3.02
CA GLU A 26 -7.03 5.26 -4.15
C GLU A 26 -6.48 6.67 -3.83
N GLN A 27 -6.20 6.95 -2.56
CA GLN A 27 -5.71 8.24 -2.06
C GLN A 27 -4.18 8.35 -2.01
N LEU A 28 -3.48 7.23 -2.21
CA LEU A 28 -2.02 7.22 -2.21
C LEU A 28 -1.49 7.61 -3.61
N LEU A 29 -1.13 8.88 -3.76
CA LEU A 29 -0.64 9.44 -5.03
C LEU A 29 0.86 9.17 -5.22
N SER A 30 1.64 9.30 -4.15
CA SER A 30 3.09 9.13 -4.21
C SER A 30 3.68 8.57 -2.92
N LEU A 31 4.88 7.98 -3.03
CA LEU A 31 5.64 7.55 -1.86
C LEU A 31 6.02 8.74 -0.97
N LYS A 32 6.31 9.90 -1.59
CA LYS A 32 6.65 11.14 -0.89
C LYS A 32 5.52 11.59 0.03
N GLN A 33 4.27 11.61 -0.47
CA GLN A 33 3.08 11.97 0.31
C GLN A 33 2.93 11.09 1.56
N ALA A 34 3.08 9.76 1.42
CA ALA A 34 3.03 8.88 2.57
C ALA A 34 4.24 9.08 3.50
N SER A 35 5.43 9.31 2.95
CA SER A 35 6.65 9.53 3.73
C SER A 35 6.52 10.75 4.64
N GLU A 36 5.95 11.86 4.14
CA GLU A 36 5.67 13.07 4.91
C GLU A 36 4.58 12.83 5.96
N LYS A 37 3.50 12.12 5.59
CA LYS A 37 2.38 11.83 6.49
C LYS A 37 2.75 10.92 7.66
N PHE A 38 3.63 9.95 7.44
CA PHE A 38 4.09 9.01 8.45
C PHE A 38 5.40 9.41 9.13
N ASP A 39 5.95 10.59 8.77
CA ASP A 39 7.26 11.11 9.18
C ASP A 39 8.37 10.05 9.05
N CYS A 40 8.47 9.43 7.88
CA CYS A 40 9.46 8.39 7.63
C CYS A 40 10.03 8.49 6.21
N SER A 41 11.04 7.66 5.90
CA SER A 41 11.65 7.69 4.58
C SER A 41 10.76 7.02 3.53
N GLU A 42 10.84 7.48 2.27
CA GLU A 42 10.19 6.80 1.14
C GLU A 42 10.61 5.32 1.03
N ARG A 43 11.85 5.00 1.43
CA ARG A 43 12.34 3.62 1.52
C ARG A 43 11.53 2.79 2.51
N THR A 44 11.13 3.36 3.64
CA THR A 44 10.27 2.71 4.63
C THR A 44 8.88 2.44 4.05
N ILE A 45 8.28 3.43 3.37
CA ILE A 45 6.99 3.24 2.69
C ILE A 45 7.07 2.14 1.63
N ARG A 46 8.14 2.13 0.82
CA ARG A 46 8.34 1.05 -0.17
C ARG A 46 8.42 -0.32 0.48
N ARG A 47 9.09 -0.44 1.64
CA ARG A 47 9.13 -1.69 2.41
C ARG A 47 7.74 -2.09 2.91
N MET A 48 6.96 -1.15 3.44
CA MET A 48 5.58 -1.39 3.87
C MET A 48 4.69 -1.88 2.71
N ILE A 49 4.77 -1.24 1.54
CA ILE A 49 4.04 -1.67 0.34
C ILE A 49 4.46 -3.09 -0.09
N ASN A 50 5.76 -3.39 -0.06
CA ASN A 50 6.23 -4.74 -0.38
C ASN A 50 5.70 -5.77 0.61
N MET A 51 5.65 -5.45 1.91
CA MET A 51 5.09 -6.37 2.89
C MET A 51 3.58 -6.60 2.69
N LEU A 52 2.82 -5.56 2.33
CA LEU A 52 1.41 -5.73 1.92
C LEU A 52 1.28 -6.64 0.68
N ARG A 53 2.21 -6.55 -0.29
CA ARG A 53 2.22 -7.47 -1.44
C ARG A 53 2.51 -8.91 -1.02
N GLU A 54 3.46 -9.11 -0.11
CA GLU A 54 3.78 -10.43 0.45
C GLU A 54 2.60 -11.02 1.23
N GLN A 55 1.77 -10.18 1.86
CA GLN A 55 0.51 -10.58 2.50
C GLN A 55 -0.61 -10.93 1.48
N GLY A 56 -0.39 -10.73 0.18
CA GLY A 56 -1.32 -11.11 -0.89
C GLY A 56 -2.10 -9.95 -1.52
N TYR A 57 -1.90 -8.71 -1.08
CA TYR A 57 -2.54 -7.55 -1.71
C TYR A 57 -1.88 -7.23 -3.06
N GLN A 58 -2.64 -7.28 -4.15
CA GLN A 58 -2.14 -6.98 -5.50
C GLN A 58 -2.01 -5.47 -5.75
N ILE A 59 -1.10 -4.82 -5.04
CA ILE A 59 -0.88 -3.36 -5.12
C ILE A 59 -0.06 -3.00 -6.36
N LYS A 60 -0.66 -2.22 -7.26
CA LYS A 60 -0.05 -1.68 -8.48
C LYS A 60 0.01 -0.15 -8.45
N TYR A 61 0.88 0.41 -9.28
CA TYR A 61 0.96 1.86 -9.52
C TYR A 61 0.50 2.17 -10.94
N SER A 62 -0.49 3.05 -11.07
CA SER A 62 -0.95 3.56 -12.36
C SER A 62 -0.17 4.82 -12.71
N ARG A 63 0.60 4.79 -13.80
CA ARG A 63 1.30 5.98 -14.30
C ARG A 63 0.33 7.03 -14.86
N LYS A 64 -0.80 6.59 -15.44
CA LYS A 64 -1.79 7.48 -16.05
C LYS A 64 -2.50 8.35 -15.00
N ASN A 65 -2.88 7.71 -13.90
CA ASN A 65 -3.61 8.37 -12.82
C ASN A 65 -2.67 8.85 -11.70
N MET A 66 -1.40 8.44 -11.75
CA MET A 66 -0.39 8.69 -10.71
C MET A 66 -0.86 8.25 -9.32
N ILE A 67 -1.52 7.09 -9.23
CA ILE A 67 -2.05 6.55 -7.97
C ILE A 67 -1.60 5.11 -7.76
N TYR A 68 -1.48 4.73 -6.49
CA TYR A 68 -1.43 3.34 -6.08
C TYR A 68 -2.84 2.81 -5.84
N PHE A 69 -3.11 1.60 -6.31
CA PHE A 69 -4.41 0.96 -6.20
C PHE A 69 -4.24 -0.55 -6.02
N ILE A 70 -5.26 -1.20 -5.47
CA ILE A 70 -5.33 -2.66 -5.42
C ILE A 70 -6.00 -3.15 -6.70
N GLU A 71 -5.29 -3.94 -7.48
CA GLU A 71 -5.87 -4.61 -8.62
C GLU A 71 -6.84 -5.67 -8.12
N LYS A 72 -8.13 -5.39 -8.24
CA LYS A 72 -9.16 -6.41 -8.07
C LYS A 72 -8.96 -7.38 -9.23
N SER A 73 -8.40 -8.55 -8.95
CA SER A 73 -8.28 -9.61 -9.96
C SER A 73 -9.65 -9.79 -10.60
N LYS A 74 -9.77 -9.44 -11.87
CA LYS A 74 -10.95 -9.83 -12.64
C LYS A 74 -10.85 -11.34 -12.66
N ARG A 75 -11.68 -12.04 -11.88
CA ARG A 75 -12.03 -13.42 -12.20
C ARG A 75 -12.57 -13.35 -13.62
N THR A 76 -11.72 -13.62 -14.60
CA THR A 76 -12.13 -13.97 -15.94
C THR A 76 -13.11 -15.12 -15.74
N LYS A 77 -14.39 -14.87 -16.03
CA LYS A 77 -15.39 -15.92 -16.18
C LYS A 77 -14.93 -16.79 -17.36
N PHE A 78 -14.06 -17.74 -17.11
CA PHE A 78 -13.68 -18.78 -18.04
C PHE A 78 -13.75 -20.11 -17.28
N GLY A 79 -14.74 -20.93 -17.65
CA GLY A 79 -14.78 -22.34 -17.35
C GLY A 79 -15.65 -22.76 -16.16
N LEU A 80 -16.97 -22.68 -16.33
CA LEU A 80 -17.91 -23.71 -15.85
C LEU A 80 -19.19 -23.58 -16.70
N SER A 81 -19.02 -23.87 -17.99
CA SER A 81 -20.07 -24.42 -18.82
C SER A 81 -19.54 -25.77 -19.31
N SER A 82 -20.42 -26.78 -19.28
CA SER A 82 -20.28 -28.13 -19.86
C SER A 82 -19.59 -29.20 -19.00
N MET A 83 -20.35 -29.85 -18.10
CA MET A 83 -20.87 -31.23 -18.26
C MET A 83 -21.76 -31.61 -17.08
#